data_AF-A0A2W6ZYK3-F1
#
_entry.id   AF-A0A2W6ZYK3-F1
#
_cell.length_a   1.000
_cell.length_b   1.000
_cell.length_c   1.000
_cell.angle_alpha   90.00
_cell.angle_beta   90.00
_cell.angle_gamma   90.00
#
_symmetry.space_group_name_H-M   'P 1'
#
loop_
_entity.id
_entity.type
_entity.pdbx_description
1 polymer ?
#
loop_
_entity_poly.entity_id
_entity_poly.type
_entity_poly.pdbx_seq_one_letter_code
_entity_poly.pdbx_strand_id
1 'polypeptide(L)'
;MLPNLLLSFSDWNPQFFREVKGRLKNRNLTLTVLSSLVAQFALLFYFWAAIPNPKITTSSRYCSGKETYGWNDCVLDAQGNVLVNWQTWWADLFQALTWTLPFILLIAGVYLLISDLAKEEQRGTLNFIRLSPQASQTILLGKLLGVPLLVYLGVLLAVPLHGWSAVQGGIDTAELLSLYLVVPAISCAFYTGAIFYAFLGAAHGWLGATLVCGVYAIFSSIWQRSRYSAGHDFANFPFWYHLPIMSNLGLLVAFTLGICAVTTFWFWQTINRRFCNPNLALISKRQSYAMTVCVEIFILGFAFREFSEGEYYRPIFDLFGLIVLNSLWFLVLIAALTPHRQTLLDWARYRQTRASDRKLKLTKAALRDWILGEKSPAIATIALNLLLAIAILTPWMMTWGQPTQQLQGLASLLLNATFLLICAAIAQLILFSPSKKRSVFALAIIGGIIALPPIIMLAVGVRPDQGSLPWMLSGFAFASIESVSKMTILLGLFGQMVILTGLTARLTHQLRRAGASEMKTLMAENPHIT
;
A
#
# COMPACT_ATOMS: atom_id res chain seq x y z
N MET A 1 -22.13 -40.06 -6.94
CA MET A 1 -20.82 -39.39 -6.77
C MET A 1 -20.92 -37.87 -6.75
N LEU A 2 -21.65 -37.23 -7.69
CA LEU A 2 -21.88 -35.77 -7.68
C LEU A 2 -22.51 -35.19 -6.38
N PRO A 3 -23.49 -35.84 -5.72
CA PRO A 3 -24.11 -35.30 -4.49
C PRO A 3 -23.13 -35.26 -3.31
N ASN A 4 -22.29 -36.29 -3.18
CA ASN A 4 -21.30 -36.38 -2.09
C ASN A 4 -20.17 -35.36 -2.28
N LEU A 5 -19.80 -35.06 -3.53
CA LEU A 5 -18.83 -34.00 -3.85
C LEU A 5 -19.40 -32.60 -3.56
N LEU A 6 -20.67 -32.36 -3.89
CA LEU A 6 -21.35 -31.09 -3.58
C LEU A 6 -21.49 -30.87 -2.07
N LEU A 7 -21.83 -31.92 -1.31
CA LEU A 7 -21.88 -31.85 0.16
C LEU A 7 -20.50 -31.58 0.75
N SER A 8 -19.48 -32.36 0.35
CA SER A 8 -18.10 -32.17 0.79
C SER A 8 -17.57 -30.76 0.49
N PHE A 9 -17.85 -30.22 -0.70
CA PHE A 9 -17.46 -28.86 -1.07
C PHE A 9 -18.18 -27.78 -0.26
N SER A 10 -19.49 -27.97 -0.02
CA SER A 10 -20.28 -27.08 0.83
C SER A 10 -19.74 -27.05 2.26
N ASP A 11 -19.36 -28.20 2.81
CA ASP A 11 -18.84 -28.31 4.18
C ASP A 11 -17.42 -27.75 4.33
N TRP A 12 -16.59 -27.80 3.28
CA TRP A 12 -15.22 -27.27 3.32
C TRP A 12 -15.17 -25.75 3.53
N ASN A 13 -15.96 -24.99 2.76
CA ASN A 13 -16.10 -23.56 2.97
C ASN A 13 -17.51 -23.08 2.55
N PRO A 14 -18.46 -23.01 3.50
CA PRO A 14 -19.84 -22.62 3.21
C PRO A 14 -19.95 -21.22 2.63
N GLN A 15 -19.07 -20.30 3.05
CA GLN A 15 -19.06 -18.93 2.52
C GLN A 15 -18.61 -18.92 1.05
N PHE A 16 -17.58 -19.68 0.69
CA PHE A 16 -17.17 -19.82 -0.70
C PHE A 16 -18.27 -20.44 -1.57
N PHE A 17 -18.91 -21.51 -1.08
CA PHE A 17 -20.03 -22.16 -1.76
C PHE A 17 -21.20 -21.18 -2.00
N ARG A 18 -21.51 -20.33 -1.02
CA ARG A 18 -22.51 -19.27 -1.15
C ARG A 18 -22.16 -18.29 -2.27
N GLU A 19 -20.92 -17.83 -2.34
CA GLU A 19 -20.46 -16.90 -3.40
C GLU A 19 -20.50 -17.57 -4.78
N VAL A 20 -20.03 -18.82 -4.88
CA VAL A 20 -20.07 -19.66 -6.09
C VAL A 20 -21.50 -19.76 -6.62
N LYS A 21 -22.45 -20.18 -5.78
CA LYS A 21 -23.87 -20.34 -6.15
C LYS A 21 -24.52 -19.00 -6.52
N GLY A 22 -24.13 -17.92 -5.85
CA GLY A 22 -24.65 -16.58 -6.12
C GLY A 22 -24.20 -15.99 -7.46
N ARG A 23 -22.97 -16.30 -7.87
CA ARG A 23 -22.30 -15.64 -9.01
C ARG A 23 -22.28 -16.47 -10.28
N LEU A 24 -22.09 -17.78 -10.19
CA LEU A 24 -22.12 -18.71 -11.33
C LEU A 24 -23.56 -19.05 -11.75
N LYS A 25 -24.30 -18.02 -12.15
CA LYS A 25 -25.58 -18.18 -12.87
C LYS A 25 -25.29 -18.32 -14.36
N ASN A 26 -26.07 -19.12 -15.09
CA ASN A 26 -25.89 -19.36 -16.52
C ASN A 26 -25.66 -18.05 -17.30
N ARG A 27 -26.47 -17.01 -17.04
CA ARG A 27 -26.31 -15.69 -17.67
C ARG A 27 -24.91 -15.09 -17.46
N ASN A 28 -24.43 -15.08 -16.22
CA ASN A 28 -23.13 -14.49 -15.89
C ASN A 28 -21.99 -15.32 -16.49
N LEU A 29 -22.13 -16.65 -16.44
CA LEU A 29 -21.17 -17.58 -17.05
C LEU A 29 -21.05 -17.33 -18.56
N THR A 30 -22.18 -17.30 -19.28
CA THR A 30 -22.21 -17.03 -20.73
C THR A 30 -21.60 -15.68 -21.05
N LEU A 31 -21.92 -14.63 -20.28
CA LEU A 31 -21.34 -13.30 -20.48
C LEU A 31 -19.82 -13.30 -20.28
N THR A 32 -19.32 -13.94 -19.23
CA THR A 32 -17.87 -14.03 -18.96
C THR A 32 -17.13 -14.78 -20.07
N VAL A 33 -17.69 -15.89 -20.54
CA VAL A 33 -17.10 -16.68 -21.64
C VAL A 33 -17.07 -15.86 -22.92
N LEU A 34 -18.20 -15.25 -23.30
CA LEU A 34 -18.29 -14.40 -24.49
C LEU A 34 -17.33 -13.21 -24.40
N SER A 35 -17.28 -12.51 -23.27
CA SER A 35 -16.38 -11.36 -23.11
C SER A 35 -14.91 -11.75 -23.21
N SER A 36 -14.53 -12.90 -22.64
CA SER A 36 -13.14 -13.40 -22.72
C SER A 36 -12.78 -13.77 -24.17
N LEU A 37 -13.65 -14.50 -24.87
CA LEU A 37 -13.43 -14.86 -26.27
C LEU A 37 -13.36 -13.63 -27.17
N VAL A 38 -14.28 -12.66 -27.02
CA VAL A 38 -14.28 -11.42 -27.79
C VAL A 38 -12.98 -10.64 -27.57
N ALA A 39 -12.50 -10.53 -26.32
CA ALA A 39 -11.24 -9.84 -26.03
C ALA A 39 -10.03 -10.56 -26.66
N GLN A 40 -10.00 -11.89 -26.60
CA GLN A 40 -8.95 -12.70 -27.25
C GLN A 40 -8.97 -12.54 -28.77
N PHE A 41 -10.14 -12.62 -29.41
CA PHE A 41 -10.27 -12.38 -30.85
C PHE A 41 -9.85 -10.96 -31.23
N ALA A 42 -10.29 -9.94 -30.48
CA ALA A 42 -9.91 -8.56 -30.75
C ALA A 42 -8.39 -8.35 -30.66
N LEU A 43 -7.72 -8.98 -29.69
CA LEU A 43 -6.27 -8.93 -29.56
C LEU A 43 -5.57 -9.64 -30.73
N LEU A 44 -6.06 -10.82 -31.13
CA LEU A 44 -5.54 -11.53 -32.30
C LEU A 44 -5.72 -10.72 -33.59
N PHE A 45 -6.88 -10.11 -33.79
CA PHE A 45 -7.15 -9.23 -34.93
C PHE A 45 -6.24 -8.00 -34.93
N TYR A 46 -5.97 -7.41 -33.76
CA TYR A 46 -5.04 -6.29 -33.64
C TYR A 46 -3.63 -6.67 -34.12
N PHE A 47 -3.09 -7.79 -33.64
CA PHE A 47 -1.77 -8.26 -34.07
C PHE A 47 -1.76 -8.77 -35.51
N TRP A 48 -2.86 -9.34 -35.99
CA TRP A 48 -3.00 -9.73 -37.39
C TRP A 48 -2.97 -8.52 -38.33
N ALA A 49 -3.65 -7.43 -37.95
CA ALA A 49 -3.63 -6.18 -38.71
C ALA A 49 -2.26 -5.50 -38.71
N ALA A 50 -1.36 -5.86 -37.78
CA ALA A 50 0.00 -5.36 -37.73
C ALA A 50 0.97 -6.10 -38.68
N ILE A 51 0.51 -7.15 -39.38
CA ILE A 51 1.33 -7.86 -40.37
C ILE A 51 1.59 -6.93 -41.57
N PRO A 52 2.86 -6.78 -42.00
CA PRO A 52 3.23 -5.84 -43.05
C PRO A 52 2.64 -6.21 -44.42
N ASN A 53 2.23 -5.19 -45.17
CA ASN A 53 1.80 -5.34 -46.56
C ASN A 53 2.94 -4.92 -47.49
N PRO A 54 3.42 -5.81 -48.38
CA PRO A 54 4.60 -5.54 -49.21
C PRO A 54 4.43 -4.37 -50.18
N LYS A 55 3.19 -3.94 -50.45
CA LYS A 55 2.91 -2.78 -51.32
C LYS A 55 3.07 -1.43 -50.62
N ILE A 56 3.13 -1.42 -49.28
CA ILE A 56 3.02 -0.19 -48.47
C ILE A 56 4.23 -0.01 -47.55
N THR A 57 4.74 -1.10 -46.98
CA THR A 57 5.80 -1.08 -45.97
C THR A 57 7.00 -1.91 -46.42
N THR A 58 8.17 -1.26 -46.54
CA THR A 58 9.43 -1.90 -46.93
C THR A 58 10.17 -2.53 -45.73
N SER A 59 9.89 -2.07 -44.51
CA SER A 59 10.45 -2.62 -43.27
C SER A 59 9.40 -2.70 -42.16
N SER A 60 9.51 -3.70 -41.30
CA SER A 60 8.63 -3.96 -40.16
C SER A 60 9.32 -4.83 -39.11
N ARG A 61 8.89 -4.74 -37.85
CA ARG A 61 9.38 -5.59 -36.74
C ARG A 61 9.13 -7.08 -37.01
N TYR A 62 8.08 -7.40 -37.76
CA TYR A 62 7.69 -8.78 -38.09
C TYR A 62 8.33 -9.31 -39.37
N CYS A 63 9.18 -8.55 -40.05
CA CYS A 63 9.89 -9.03 -41.22
C CYS A 63 11.16 -9.79 -40.84
N SER A 64 11.63 -10.67 -41.72
CA SER A 64 12.78 -11.56 -41.47
C SER A 64 14.08 -11.12 -42.14
N GLY A 65 14.10 -9.97 -42.81
CA GLY A 65 15.30 -9.44 -43.48
C GLY A 65 16.28 -8.76 -42.52
N LYS A 66 17.22 -8.02 -43.09
CA LYS A 66 18.29 -7.35 -42.34
C LYS A 66 17.70 -6.29 -41.40
N GLU A 67 18.22 -6.24 -40.17
CA GLU A 67 17.85 -5.21 -39.20
C GLU A 67 18.51 -3.87 -39.55
N THR A 68 17.70 -2.82 -39.71
CA THR A 68 18.12 -1.45 -39.96
C THR A 68 17.36 -0.53 -38.98
N TYR A 69 18.08 0.09 -38.05
CA TYR A 69 17.51 0.97 -37.00
C TYR A 69 16.38 0.34 -36.15
N GLY A 70 16.47 -0.96 -35.83
CA GLY A 70 15.47 -1.68 -35.01
C GLY A 70 14.24 -2.18 -35.77
N TRP A 71 14.27 -2.11 -37.11
CA TRP A 71 13.23 -2.65 -38.00
C TRP A 71 13.87 -3.61 -39.00
N ASN A 72 13.17 -4.70 -39.36
CA ASN A 72 13.68 -5.67 -40.31
C ASN A 72 13.13 -5.39 -41.71
N ASP A 73 13.98 -5.50 -42.74
CA ASP A 73 13.54 -5.37 -44.12
C ASP A 73 12.63 -6.54 -44.53
N CYS A 74 11.62 -6.27 -45.34
CA CYS A 74 10.66 -7.29 -45.74
C CYS A 74 11.15 -8.07 -46.98
N VAL A 75 11.45 -9.35 -46.77
CA VAL A 75 11.85 -10.28 -47.83
C VAL A 75 10.62 -11.02 -48.34
N LEU A 76 10.51 -11.16 -49.66
CA LEU A 76 9.41 -11.87 -50.30
C LEU A 76 9.79 -13.32 -50.60
N ASP A 77 8.82 -14.22 -50.46
CA ASP A 77 8.94 -15.60 -50.95
C ASP A 77 8.82 -15.65 -52.49
N ALA A 78 9.00 -16.86 -53.06
CA ALA A 78 8.90 -17.08 -54.50
C ALA A 78 7.47 -16.81 -55.06
N GLN A 79 6.47 -16.68 -54.19
CA GLN A 79 5.08 -16.39 -54.50
C GLN A 79 4.73 -14.90 -54.31
N GLY A 80 5.67 -14.07 -53.87
CA GLY A 80 5.49 -12.64 -53.63
C GLY A 80 4.86 -12.28 -52.28
N ASN A 81 4.74 -13.22 -51.34
CA ASN A 81 4.29 -12.96 -49.97
C ASN A 81 5.46 -12.60 -49.05
N VAL A 82 5.19 -11.79 -48.03
CA VAL A 82 6.21 -11.42 -47.05
C VAL A 82 6.53 -12.60 -46.13
N LEU A 83 7.82 -12.89 -45.95
CA LEU A 83 8.30 -13.84 -44.95
C LEU A 83 8.20 -13.22 -43.55
N VAL A 84 7.11 -13.56 -42.85
CA VAL A 84 6.83 -13.08 -41.50
C VAL A 84 7.61 -13.88 -40.46
N ASN A 85 8.27 -13.18 -39.54
CA ASN A 85 8.85 -13.76 -38.35
C ASN A 85 7.74 -14.07 -37.33
N TRP A 86 7.18 -15.27 -37.43
CA TRP A 86 6.13 -15.74 -36.53
C TRP A 86 6.56 -15.81 -35.07
N GLN A 87 7.85 -16.08 -34.80
CA GLN A 87 8.35 -16.13 -33.43
C GLN A 87 8.22 -14.77 -32.75
N THR A 88 8.64 -13.69 -33.41
CA THR A 88 8.48 -12.32 -32.88
C THR A 88 7.01 -11.92 -32.74
N TRP A 89 6.16 -12.32 -33.69
CA TRP A 89 4.73 -12.04 -33.64
C TRP A 89 4.06 -12.72 -32.43
N TRP A 90 4.32 -14.01 -32.21
CA TRP A 90 3.80 -14.75 -31.05
C TRP A 90 4.37 -14.24 -29.73
N ALA A 91 5.65 -13.81 -29.70
CA ALA A 91 6.26 -13.22 -28.52
C ALA A 91 5.63 -11.86 -28.14
N ASP A 92 5.28 -11.01 -29.12
CA ASP A 92 4.59 -9.75 -28.86
C ASP A 92 3.15 -9.98 -28.36
N LEU A 93 2.45 -10.99 -28.92
CA LEU A 93 1.13 -11.40 -28.42
C LEU A 93 1.20 -11.93 -26.99
N PHE A 94 2.17 -12.80 -26.70
CA PHE A 94 2.47 -13.29 -25.35
C PHE A 94 2.69 -12.12 -24.41
N GLN A 95 3.53 -11.16 -24.80
CA GLN A 95 3.83 -9.99 -23.99
C GLN A 95 2.58 -9.15 -23.69
N ALA A 96 1.71 -8.93 -24.68
CA ALA A 96 0.46 -8.21 -24.48
C ALA A 96 -0.47 -8.92 -23.50
N LEU A 97 -0.57 -10.25 -23.59
CA LEU A 97 -1.34 -11.05 -22.64
C LEU A 97 -0.73 -11.03 -21.22
N THR A 98 0.61 -11.07 -21.09
CA THR A 98 1.32 -10.96 -19.81
C THR A 98 1.01 -9.65 -19.06
N TRP A 99 0.74 -8.55 -19.77
CA TRP A 99 0.33 -7.29 -19.15
C TRP A 99 -1.20 -7.18 -18.98
N THR A 100 -1.98 -7.57 -19.98
CA THR A 100 -3.43 -7.38 -19.93
C THR A 100 -4.12 -8.31 -18.92
N LEU A 101 -3.67 -9.55 -18.77
CA LEU A 101 -4.32 -10.51 -17.87
C LEU A 101 -4.19 -10.12 -16.39
N PRO A 102 -2.99 -9.82 -15.84
CA PRO A 102 -2.88 -9.33 -14.46
C PRO A 102 -3.56 -7.98 -14.25
N PHE A 103 -3.55 -7.09 -15.25
CA PHE A 103 -4.25 -5.81 -15.17
C PHE A 103 -5.76 -5.99 -14.94
N ILE A 104 -6.40 -6.84 -15.74
CA ILE A 104 -7.82 -7.18 -15.59
C ILE A 104 -8.07 -7.84 -14.24
N LEU A 105 -7.23 -8.82 -13.87
CA LEU A 105 -7.34 -9.55 -12.62
C LEU A 105 -7.30 -8.60 -11.42
N LEU A 106 -6.26 -7.78 -11.32
CA LEU A 106 -6.06 -6.88 -10.19
C LEU A 106 -7.15 -5.81 -10.09
N ILE A 107 -7.44 -5.09 -11.17
CA ILE A 107 -8.39 -3.97 -11.14
C ILE A 107 -9.81 -4.46 -10.91
N ALA A 108 -10.27 -5.44 -11.69
CA ALA A 108 -11.63 -5.95 -11.55
C ALA A 108 -11.82 -6.67 -10.22
N GLY A 109 -10.84 -7.46 -9.78
CA GLY A 109 -10.92 -8.17 -8.51
C GLY A 109 -10.97 -7.25 -7.29
N VAL A 110 -10.09 -6.25 -7.24
CA VAL A 110 -10.07 -5.24 -6.17
C VAL A 110 -11.38 -4.43 -6.15
N TYR A 111 -11.85 -3.99 -7.32
CA TYR A 111 -13.13 -3.29 -7.44
C TYR A 111 -14.29 -4.11 -6.89
N LEU A 112 -14.38 -5.39 -7.29
CA LEU A 112 -15.47 -6.28 -6.89
C LEU A 112 -15.43 -6.57 -5.40
N LEU A 113 -14.26 -6.84 -4.82
CA LEU A 113 -14.11 -7.12 -3.39
C LEU A 113 -14.52 -5.94 -2.52
N ILE A 114 -14.03 -4.73 -2.84
CA ILE A 114 -14.39 -3.52 -2.08
C ILE A 114 -15.90 -3.24 -2.22
N SER A 115 -16.42 -3.31 -3.44
CA SER A 115 -17.83 -3.01 -3.71
C SER A 115 -18.76 -4.03 -3.05
N ASP A 116 -18.37 -5.30 -3.00
CA ASP A 116 -19.14 -6.35 -2.33
C ASP A 116 -19.20 -6.11 -0.81
N LEU A 117 -18.04 -5.91 -0.18
CA LEU A 117 -17.97 -5.74 1.26
C LEU A 117 -18.64 -4.42 1.72
N ALA A 118 -18.46 -3.34 0.95
CA ALA A 118 -19.14 -2.06 1.20
C ALA A 118 -20.66 -2.20 1.11
N LYS A 119 -21.19 -2.94 0.12
CA LYS A 119 -22.63 -3.20 -0.01
C LYS A 119 -23.15 -4.04 1.15
N GLU A 120 -22.40 -5.04 1.60
CA GLU A 120 -22.79 -5.86 2.75
C GLU A 120 -22.76 -5.11 4.07
N GLU A 121 -21.81 -4.19 4.25
CA GLU A 121 -21.75 -3.31 5.41
C GLU A 121 -22.94 -2.34 5.41
N GLN A 122 -23.24 -1.71 4.27
CA GLN A 122 -24.40 -0.81 4.12
C GLN A 122 -25.73 -1.51 4.37
N ARG A 123 -25.88 -2.77 3.95
CA ARG A 123 -27.09 -3.57 4.17
C ARG A 123 -27.16 -4.18 5.58
N GLY A 124 -26.11 -4.05 6.40
CA GLY A 124 -26.01 -4.67 7.72
C GLY A 124 -25.80 -6.18 7.69
N THR A 125 -25.69 -6.82 6.51
CA THR A 125 -25.49 -8.28 6.38
C THR A 125 -24.14 -8.73 6.91
N LEU A 126 -23.13 -7.86 6.87
CA LEU A 126 -21.81 -8.15 7.43
C LEU A 126 -21.85 -8.38 8.95
N ASN A 127 -22.71 -7.66 9.67
CA ASN A 127 -22.86 -7.87 11.12
C ASN A 127 -23.52 -9.22 11.44
N PHE A 128 -24.47 -9.67 10.61
CA PHE A 128 -25.03 -11.02 10.75
C PHE A 128 -23.99 -12.10 10.47
N ILE A 129 -23.13 -11.91 9.46
CA ILE A 129 -22.04 -12.85 9.14
C ILE A 129 -21.04 -12.94 10.31
N ARG A 130 -20.74 -11.82 10.98
CA ARG A 130 -19.87 -11.79 12.18
C ARG A 130 -20.43 -12.58 13.37
N LEU A 131 -21.76 -12.73 13.46
CA LEU A 131 -22.42 -13.51 14.52
C LEU A 131 -22.46 -15.01 14.23
N SER A 132 -22.08 -15.43 13.01
CA SER A 132 -22.01 -16.86 12.68
C SER A 132 -20.90 -17.56 13.48
N PRO A 133 -21.06 -18.85 13.82
CA PRO A 133 -20.07 -19.61 14.59
C PRO A 133 -18.78 -19.92 13.79
N GLN A 134 -18.68 -19.44 12.54
CA GLN A 134 -17.55 -19.71 11.68
C GLN A 134 -16.35 -18.82 12.01
N ALA A 135 -15.15 -19.36 11.83
CA ALA A 135 -13.94 -18.58 11.94
C ALA A 135 -13.96 -17.43 10.90
N SER A 136 -13.54 -16.24 11.30
CA SER A 136 -13.33 -15.10 10.41
C SER A 136 -12.49 -15.46 9.18
N GLN A 137 -11.51 -16.35 9.35
CA GLN A 137 -10.61 -16.80 8.29
C GLN A 137 -11.35 -17.54 7.18
N THR A 138 -12.27 -18.46 7.51
CA THR A 138 -13.00 -19.22 6.49
C THR A 138 -13.96 -18.33 5.71
N ILE A 139 -14.62 -17.39 6.41
CA ILE A 139 -15.50 -16.40 5.82
C ILE A 139 -14.73 -15.50 4.84
N LEU A 140 -13.63 -14.90 5.29
CA LEU A 140 -12.84 -13.96 4.50
C LEU A 140 -12.14 -14.65 3.32
N LEU A 141 -11.61 -15.86 3.52
CA LEU A 141 -11.05 -16.67 2.44
C LEU A 141 -12.12 -17.03 1.41
N GLY A 142 -13.32 -17.38 1.87
CA GLY A 142 -14.46 -17.68 0.99
C GLY A 142 -14.86 -16.47 0.14
N LYS A 143 -14.79 -15.25 0.69
CA LYS A 143 -14.98 -14.02 -0.09
C LYS A 143 -13.84 -13.73 -1.06
N LEU A 144 -12.59 -13.87 -0.62
CA LEU A 144 -11.41 -13.61 -1.44
C LEU A 144 -11.35 -14.53 -2.68
N LEU A 145 -11.80 -15.78 -2.55
CA LEU A 145 -11.90 -16.72 -3.67
C LEU A 145 -13.22 -16.59 -4.44
N GLY A 146 -14.33 -16.31 -3.76
CA GLY A 146 -15.67 -16.37 -4.35
C GLY A 146 -16.11 -15.09 -5.05
N VAL A 147 -15.77 -13.91 -4.51
CA VAL A 147 -16.25 -12.62 -5.04
C VAL A 147 -15.75 -12.33 -6.46
N PRO A 148 -14.43 -12.44 -6.74
CA PRO A 148 -13.89 -12.24 -8.08
C PRO A 148 -13.92 -13.50 -8.96
N LEU A 149 -14.72 -14.52 -8.64
CA LEU A 149 -14.73 -15.81 -9.32
C LEU A 149 -14.93 -15.73 -10.85
N LEU A 150 -15.80 -14.84 -11.31
CA LEU A 150 -16.02 -14.62 -12.75
C LEU A 150 -14.80 -14.00 -13.44
N VAL A 151 -14.01 -13.18 -12.72
CA VAL A 151 -12.76 -12.61 -13.25
C VAL A 151 -11.71 -13.71 -13.37
N TYR A 152 -11.58 -14.58 -12.36
CA TYR A 152 -10.70 -15.76 -12.44
C TYR A 152 -11.04 -16.64 -13.64
N LEU A 153 -12.33 -16.91 -13.85
CA LEU A 153 -12.78 -17.70 -15.00
C LEU A 153 -12.44 -17.01 -16.33
N GLY A 154 -12.71 -15.71 -16.45
CA GLY A 154 -12.42 -14.95 -17.67
C GLY A 154 -10.94 -14.96 -18.04
N VAL A 155 -10.06 -14.80 -17.05
CA VAL A 155 -8.59 -14.88 -17.22
C VAL A 155 -8.15 -16.31 -17.52
N LEU A 156 -8.71 -17.30 -16.83
CA LEU A 156 -8.39 -18.72 -17.03
C LEU A 156 -8.71 -19.17 -18.47
N LEU A 157 -9.77 -18.64 -19.08
CA LEU A 157 -10.10 -18.93 -20.49
C LEU A 157 -9.09 -18.37 -21.49
N ALA A 158 -8.27 -17.38 -21.11
CA ALA A 158 -7.22 -16.81 -21.96
C ALA A 158 -5.85 -17.49 -21.72
N VAL A 159 -5.72 -18.32 -20.68
CA VAL A 159 -4.49 -19.07 -20.38
C VAL A 159 -4.03 -19.98 -21.52
N PRO A 160 -4.91 -20.73 -22.24
CA PRO A 160 -4.48 -21.54 -23.37
C PRO A 160 -3.81 -20.72 -24.48
N LEU A 161 -4.38 -19.56 -24.82
CA LEU A 161 -3.79 -18.66 -25.82
C LEU A 161 -2.45 -18.11 -25.35
N HIS A 162 -2.36 -17.70 -24.08
CA HIS A 162 -1.11 -17.23 -23.47
C HIS A 162 -0.02 -18.31 -23.52
N GLY A 163 -0.33 -19.54 -23.09
CA GLY A 163 0.59 -20.67 -23.14
C GLY A 163 1.03 -21.02 -24.57
N TRP A 164 0.10 -21.03 -25.53
CA TRP A 164 0.43 -21.27 -26.93
C TRP A 164 1.36 -20.20 -27.50
N SER A 165 1.07 -18.93 -27.22
CA SER A 165 1.93 -17.81 -27.65
C SER A 165 3.33 -17.85 -27.04
N ALA A 166 3.47 -18.34 -25.80
CA ALA A 166 4.77 -18.53 -25.16
C ALA A 166 5.61 -19.59 -25.89
N VAL A 167 5.01 -20.74 -26.19
CA VAL A 167 5.69 -21.84 -26.88
C VAL A 167 6.14 -21.42 -28.28
N GLN A 168 5.25 -20.78 -29.05
CA GLN A 168 5.57 -20.33 -30.41
C GLN A 168 6.52 -19.12 -30.43
N GLY A 169 6.51 -18.30 -29.39
CA GLY A 169 7.44 -17.19 -29.21
C GLY A 169 8.85 -17.62 -28.76
N GLY A 170 9.03 -18.89 -28.40
CA GLY A 170 10.31 -19.40 -27.87
C GLY A 170 10.63 -18.85 -26.48
N ILE A 171 9.61 -18.56 -25.67
CA ILE A 171 9.78 -18.08 -24.29
C ILE A 171 10.23 -19.24 -23.40
N ASP A 172 11.18 -18.97 -22.49
CA ASP A 172 11.68 -19.99 -21.58
C ASP A 172 10.58 -20.49 -20.62
N THR A 173 10.60 -21.80 -20.37
CA THR A 173 9.64 -22.47 -19.49
C THR A 173 9.72 -21.97 -18.05
N ALA A 174 10.90 -21.57 -17.58
CA ALA A 174 11.08 -21.01 -16.25
C ALA A 174 10.41 -19.62 -16.13
N GLU A 175 10.53 -18.79 -17.18
CA GLU A 175 9.85 -17.48 -17.23
C GLU A 175 8.33 -17.67 -17.19
N LEU A 176 7.80 -18.60 -17.99
CA LEU A 176 6.36 -18.91 -18.00
C LEU A 176 5.87 -19.39 -16.63
N LEU A 177 6.56 -20.35 -16.01
CA LEU A 177 6.19 -20.89 -14.69
C LEU A 177 6.25 -19.80 -13.61
N SER A 178 7.24 -18.90 -13.69
CA SER A 178 7.39 -17.79 -12.75
C SER A 178 6.17 -16.86 -12.75
N LEU A 179 5.59 -16.57 -13.93
CA LEU A 179 4.41 -15.73 -14.07
C LEU A 179 3.19 -16.37 -13.40
N TYR A 180 2.98 -17.67 -13.62
CA TYR A 180 1.87 -18.41 -13.00
C TYR A 180 2.03 -18.61 -11.49
N LEU A 181 3.22 -18.37 -10.94
CA LEU A 181 3.46 -18.34 -9.50
C LEU A 181 3.28 -16.93 -8.91
N VAL A 182 3.84 -15.93 -9.56
CA VAL A 182 3.87 -14.54 -9.08
C VAL A 182 2.53 -13.84 -9.21
N VAL A 183 1.82 -14.01 -10.34
CA VAL A 183 0.54 -13.31 -10.58
C VAL A 183 -0.53 -13.67 -9.53
N PRO A 184 -0.74 -14.94 -9.16
CA PRO A 184 -1.65 -15.29 -8.06
C PRO A 184 -1.21 -14.73 -6.71
N ALA A 185 0.10 -14.72 -6.41
CA ALA A 185 0.63 -14.18 -5.16
C ALA A 185 0.40 -12.67 -5.03
N ILE A 186 0.68 -11.92 -6.09
CA ILE A 186 0.38 -10.48 -6.18
C ILE A 186 -1.13 -10.26 -6.03
N SER A 187 -1.95 -11.02 -6.75
CA SER A 187 -3.41 -10.90 -6.67
C SER A 187 -3.93 -11.16 -5.26
N CYS A 188 -3.40 -12.16 -4.56
CA CYS A 188 -3.72 -12.43 -3.16
C CYS A 188 -3.37 -11.24 -2.24
N ALA A 189 -2.18 -10.66 -2.41
CA ALA A 189 -1.75 -9.50 -1.64
C ALA A 189 -2.64 -8.26 -1.90
N PHE A 190 -2.97 -7.96 -3.16
CA PHE A 190 -3.87 -6.86 -3.49
C PHE A 190 -5.31 -7.11 -3.04
N TYR A 191 -5.81 -8.34 -3.10
CA TYR A 191 -7.17 -8.67 -2.66
C TYR A 191 -7.32 -8.65 -1.15
N THR A 192 -6.30 -9.07 -0.40
CA THR A 192 -6.26 -8.86 1.05
C THR A 192 -6.18 -7.37 1.38
N GLY A 193 -5.37 -6.59 0.66
CA GLY A 193 -5.37 -5.12 0.74
C GLY A 193 -6.73 -4.48 0.43
N ALA A 194 -7.49 -5.03 -0.52
CA ALA A 194 -8.83 -4.57 -0.89
C ALA A 194 -9.84 -4.78 0.25
N ILE A 195 -9.80 -5.95 0.88
CA ILE A 195 -10.63 -6.25 2.07
C ILE A 195 -10.24 -5.31 3.23
N PHE A 196 -8.94 -5.11 3.46
CA PHE A 196 -8.45 -4.15 4.45
C PHE A 196 -8.98 -2.74 4.20
N TYR A 197 -8.90 -2.26 2.96
CA TYR A 197 -9.41 -0.96 2.55
C TYR A 197 -10.92 -0.82 2.79
N ALA A 198 -11.71 -1.84 2.46
CA ALA A 198 -13.13 -1.85 2.74
C ALA A 198 -13.42 -1.74 4.26
N PHE A 199 -12.64 -2.41 5.12
CA PHE A 199 -12.78 -2.30 6.58
C PHE A 199 -12.36 -0.96 7.20
N LEU A 200 -11.70 -0.07 6.43
CA LEU A 200 -11.49 1.33 6.82
C LEU A 200 -12.78 2.17 6.70
N GLY A 201 -13.90 1.58 6.25
CA GLY A 201 -15.16 2.27 5.98
C GLY A 201 -15.19 2.92 4.60
N ALA A 202 -14.32 2.48 3.69
CA ALA A 202 -14.31 2.96 2.31
C ALA A 202 -15.43 2.32 1.51
N ALA A 203 -16.41 3.13 1.09
CA ALA A 203 -17.59 2.65 0.38
C ALA A 203 -17.41 2.53 -1.15
N HIS A 204 -16.31 3.04 -1.71
CA HIS A 204 -16.18 3.28 -3.14
C HIS A 204 -15.12 2.37 -3.78
N GLY A 205 -15.55 1.27 -4.40
CA GLY A 205 -14.64 0.33 -5.07
C GLY A 205 -13.83 0.95 -6.21
N TRP A 206 -14.33 2.02 -6.85
CA TRP A 206 -13.62 2.71 -7.93
C TRP A 206 -12.34 3.42 -7.46
N LEU A 207 -12.29 3.89 -6.19
CA LEU A 207 -11.08 4.49 -5.63
C LEU A 207 -9.95 3.47 -5.51
N GLY A 208 -10.27 2.27 -4.99
CA GLY A 208 -9.31 1.17 -4.92
C GLY A 208 -8.84 0.72 -6.30
N ALA A 209 -9.76 0.60 -7.25
CA ALA A 209 -9.44 0.24 -8.64
C ALA A 209 -8.51 1.27 -9.30
N THR A 210 -8.76 2.57 -9.09
CA THR A 210 -7.94 3.67 -9.62
C THR A 210 -6.54 3.66 -9.02
N LEU A 211 -6.42 3.43 -7.72
CA LEU A 211 -5.13 3.31 -7.04
C LEU A 211 -4.31 2.16 -7.63
N VAL A 212 -4.91 0.99 -7.79
CA VAL A 212 -4.25 -0.20 -8.36
C VAL A 212 -3.86 0.03 -9.81
N CYS A 213 -4.72 0.69 -10.61
CA CYS A 213 -4.40 1.08 -11.97
C CYS A 213 -3.16 2.01 -12.02
N GLY A 214 -3.08 2.99 -11.12
CA GLY A 214 -1.92 3.88 -11.02
C GLY A 214 -0.64 3.15 -10.65
N VAL A 215 -0.68 2.29 -9.64
CA VAL A 215 0.47 1.45 -9.23
C VAL A 215 0.92 0.54 -10.37
N TYR A 216 -0.04 -0.10 -11.05
CA TYR A 216 0.25 -0.97 -12.19
C TYR A 216 0.87 -0.21 -13.36
N ALA A 217 0.35 0.99 -13.69
CA ALA A 217 0.86 1.84 -14.76
C ALA A 217 2.29 2.32 -14.48
N ILE A 218 2.59 2.71 -13.24
CA ILE A 218 3.96 3.07 -12.81
C ILE A 218 4.88 1.87 -13.00
N PHE A 219 4.49 0.69 -12.49
CA PHE A 219 5.27 -0.53 -12.64
C PHE A 219 5.51 -0.89 -14.12
N SER A 220 4.47 -0.81 -14.97
CA SER A 220 4.62 -1.07 -16.41
C SER A 220 5.55 -0.08 -17.11
N SER A 221 5.53 1.20 -16.69
CA SER A 221 6.43 2.21 -17.27
C SER A 221 7.90 1.97 -16.91
N ILE A 222 8.16 1.56 -15.66
CA ILE A 222 9.50 1.19 -15.20
C ILE A 222 10.00 -0.05 -15.97
N TRP A 223 9.14 -1.05 -16.12
CA TRP A 223 9.47 -2.26 -16.89
C TRP A 223 9.69 -1.99 -18.38
N GLN A 224 8.88 -1.15 -19.02
CA GLN A 224 9.09 -0.83 -20.43
C GLN A 224 10.39 -0.05 -20.65
N ARG A 225 10.70 0.88 -19.75
CA ARG A 225 11.96 1.65 -19.80
C ARG A 225 13.18 0.74 -19.61
N SER A 226 13.07 -0.30 -18.78
CA SER A 226 14.17 -1.24 -18.58
C SER A 226 14.50 -2.08 -19.82
N ARG A 227 13.55 -2.30 -20.73
CA ARG A 227 13.78 -3.04 -21.99
C ARG A 227 14.41 -2.23 -23.11
N TYR A 228 14.17 -0.91 -23.16
CA TYR A 228 14.67 -0.06 -24.24
C TYR A 228 16.12 0.41 -24.06
N SER A 229 16.64 0.36 -22.82
CA SER A 229 18.01 0.76 -22.47
C SER A 229 18.85 -0.45 -22.08
N ALA A 230 19.20 -1.28 -23.07
CA ALA A 230 20.09 -2.42 -22.85
C ALA A 230 21.53 -1.93 -22.65
N GLY A 231 22.07 -2.09 -21.44
CA GLY A 231 23.52 -2.03 -21.20
C GLY A 231 23.98 -1.24 -19.97
N HIS A 232 23.35 -0.11 -19.64
CA HIS A 232 23.83 0.75 -18.53
C HIS A 232 22.82 1.01 -17.41
N ASP A 233 21.51 1.01 -17.69
CA ASP A 233 20.51 1.32 -16.64
C ASP A 233 20.20 0.12 -15.72
N PHE A 234 20.40 -1.12 -16.18
CA PHE A 234 20.10 -2.33 -15.40
C PHE A 234 21.10 -2.62 -14.27
N ALA A 235 22.35 -2.13 -14.39
CA ALA A 235 23.33 -2.21 -13.32
C ALA A 235 22.98 -1.32 -12.12
N ASN A 236 22.09 -0.33 -12.32
CA ASN A 236 21.63 0.63 -11.32
C ASN A 236 20.20 0.33 -10.79
N PHE A 237 19.61 -0.82 -11.16
CA PHE A 237 18.29 -1.26 -10.64
C PHE A 237 18.39 -1.68 -9.16
N PRO A 238 17.30 -1.59 -8.36
CA PRO A 238 17.39 -1.52 -6.91
C PRO A 238 18.00 -2.79 -6.32
N PHE A 239 19.19 -2.64 -5.75
CA PHE A 239 19.76 -3.59 -4.81
C PHE A 239 18.94 -3.57 -3.53
N TRP A 240 18.82 -4.73 -2.89
CA TRP A 240 18.28 -4.82 -1.54
C TRP A 240 19.31 -5.50 -0.64
N TYR A 241 19.94 -4.71 0.24
CA TYR A 241 21.11 -5.15 1.03
C TYR A 241 22.21 -5.77 0.15
N HIS A 242 22.64 -5.04 -0.89
CA HIS A 242 23.60 -5.52 -1.90
C HIS A 242 23.15 -6.74 -2.72
N LEU A 243 21.92 -7.24 -2.54
CA LEU A 243 21.38 -8.30 -3.39
C LEU A 243 20.84 -7.69 -4.70
N PRO A 244 21.38 -8.06 -5.87
CA PRO A 244 20.85 -7.60 -7.15
C PRO A 244 19.57 -8.37 -7.49
N ILE A 245 18.43 -7.92 -6.99
CA ILE A 245 17.13 -8.64 -7.10
C ILE A 245 16.79 -8.99 -8.56
N MET A 246 17.17 -8.12 -9.50
CA MET A 246 16.81 -8.24 -10.91
C MET A 246 17.85 -8.97 -11.78
N SER A 247 18.98 -9.42 -11.22
CA SER A 247 20.00 -10.14 -12.01
C SER A 247 19.62 -11.58 -12.33
N ASN A 248 18.74 -12.18 -11.52
CA ASN A 248 18.34 -13.57 -11.64
C ASN A 248 16.82 -13.69 -11.46
N LEU A 249 16.17 -14.42 -12.38
CA LEU A 249 14.73 -14.67 -12.33
C LEU A 249 14.28 -15.30 -11.01
N GLY A 250 15.04 -16.26 -10.48
CA GLY A 250 14.75 -16.92 -9.21
C GLY A 250 14.80 -15.96 -8.02
N LEU A 251 15.77 -15.03 -7.98
CA LEU A 251 15.86 -13.99 -6.95
C LEU A 251 14.68 -13.02 -7.05
N LEU A 252 14.32 -12.58 -8.26
CA LEU A 252 13.18 -11.71 -8.49
C LEU A 252 11.88 -12.36 -8.01
N VAL A 253 11.66 -13.63 -8.35
CA VAL A 253 10.48 -14.40 -7.93
C VAL A 253 10.47 -14.57 -6.41
N ALA A 254 11.57 -15.01 -5.81
CA ALA A 254 11.65 -15.20 -4.36
C ALA A 254 11.40 -13.91 -3.59
N PHE A 255 11.99 -12.79 -4.04
CA PHE A 255 11.79 -11.47 -3.45
C PHE A 255 10.33 -11.02 -3.56
N THR A 256 9.73 -11.17 -4.75
CA THR A 256 8.33 -10.80 -4.99
C THR A 256 7.36 -11.62 -4.14
N LEU A 257 7.57 -12.93 -4.05
CA LEU A 257 6.78 -13.82 -3.20
C LEU A 257 6.95 -13.50 -1.72
N GLY A 258 8.18 -13.19 -1.28
CA GLY A 258 8.47 -12.76 0.08
C GLY A 258 7.71 -11.50 0.47
N ILE A 259 7.73 -10.48 -0.39
CA ILE A 259 6.94 -9.25 -0.19
C ILE A 259 5.45 -9.57 -0.12
N CYS A 260 4.93 -10.33 -1.09
CA CYS A 260 3.52 -10.70 -1.13
C CYS A 260 3.10 -11.44 0.16
N ALA A 261 3.93 -12.37 0.65
CA ALA A 261 3.66 -13.12 1.87
C ALA A 261 3.65 -12.21 3.11
N VAL A 262 4.65 -11.35 3.27
CA VAL A 262 4.74 -10.42 4.41
C VAL A 262 3.60 -9.42 4.41
N THR A 263 3.29 -8.81 3.25
CA THR A 263 2.18 -7.87 3.11
C THR A 263 0.84 -8.55 3.37
N THR A 264 0.62 -9.74 2.80
CA THR A 264 -0.61 -10.53 3.03
C THR A 264 -0.75 -10.89 4.51
N PHE A 265 0.32 -11.34 5.16
CA PHE A 265 0.32 -11.66 6.59
C PHE A 265 -0.11 -10.46 7.43
N TRP A 266 0.51 -9.30 7.22
CA TRP A 266 0.21 -8.09 7.98
C TRP A 266 -1.21 -7.58 7.75
N PHE A 267 -1.69 -7.55 6.51
CA PHE A 267 -3.10 -7.23 6.24
C PHE A 267 -4.03 -8.23 6.90
N TRP A 268 -3.75 -9.53 6.81
CA TRP A 268 -4.59 -10.56 7.41
C TRP A 268 -4.74 -10.40 8.93
N GLN A 269 -3.65 -10.09 9.64
CA GLN A 269 -3.69 -9.86 11.10
C GLN A 269 -4.61 -8.69 11.47
N THR A 270 -4.58 -7.61 10.69
CA THR A 270 -5.39 -6.41 10.93
C THR A 270 -6.86 -6.62 10.58
N ILE A 271 -7.13 -7.28 9.44
CA ILE A 271 -8.48 -7.64 9.00
C ILE A 271 -9.15 -8.55 10.02
N ASN A 272 -8.46 -9.59 10.48
CA ASN A 272 -8.99 -10.54 11.44
C ASN A 272 -9.39 -9.85 12.75
N ARG A 273 -8.53 -8.97 13.27
CA ARG A 273 -8.82 -8.15 14.45
C ARG A 273 -10.06 -7.28 14.26
N ARG A 274 -10.13 -6.57 13.13
CA ARG A 274 -11.22 -5.62 12.84
C ARG A 274 -12.54 -6.33 12.58
N PHE A 275 -12.50 -7.53 12.00
CA PHE A 275 -13.67 -8.37 11.79
C PHE A 275 -14.33 -8.75 13.12
N CYS A 276 -13.54 -9.16 14.11
CA CYS A 276 -14.04 -9.51 15.43
C CYS A 276 -14.43 -8.29 16.28
N ASN A 277 -13.73 -7.16 16.13
CA ASN A 277 -13.92 -5.97 16.97
C ASN A 277 -14.06 -4.68 16.14
N PRO A 278 -15.27 -4.34 15.65
CA PRO A 278 -15.49 -3.19 14.77
C PRO A 278 -15.45 -1.82 15.46
N ASN A 279 -15.26 -1.76 16.78
CA ASN A 279 -15.22 -0.49 17.53
C ASN A 279 -13.81 -0.10 18.02
N LEU A 280 -12.82 -0.99 17.85
CA LEU A 280 -11.43 -0.75 18.27
C LEU A 280 -10.58 -0.17 17.15
N ALA A 281 -9.46 0.46 17.47
CA ALA A 281 -8.46 0.85 16.46
C ALA A 281 -8.09 -0.34 15.56
N LEU A 282 -7.89 -0.04 14.28
CA LEU A 282 -7.72 -1.03 13.21
C LEU A 282 -6.53 -1.95 13.47
N ILE A 283 -5.42 -1.34 13.92
CA ILE A 283 -4.17 -2.02 14.25
C ILE A 283 -3.97 -1.93 15.77
N SER A 284 -3.44 -2.99 16.38
CA SER A 284 -3.02 -2.94 17.78
C SER A 284 -1.77 -2.10 17.96
N LYS A 285 -1.59 -1.49 19.13
CA LYS A 285 -0.35 -0.75 19.43
C LYS A 285 0.89 -1.63 19.27
N ARG A 286 0.82 -2.90 19.71
CA ARG A 286 1.92 -3.87 19.56
C ARG A 286 2.20 -4.24 18.11
N GLN A 287 1.14 -4.46 17.32
CA GLN A 287 1.25 -4.74 15.89
C GLN A 287 1.89 -3.55 15.17
N SER A 288 1.55 -2.31 15.54
CA SER A 288 2.17 -1.12 14.94
C SER A 288 3.68 -1.08 15.13
N TYR A 289 4.18 -1.38 16.33
CA TYR A 289 5.63 -1.41 16.60
C TYR A 289 6.34 -2.46 15.74
N ALA A 290 5.79 -3.66 15.65
CA ALA A 290 6.36 -4.74 14.84
C ALA A 290 6.29 -4.44 13.33
N MET A 291 5.18 -3.86 12.87
CA MET A 291 5.02 -3.44 11.47
C MET A 291 6.00 -2.32 11.12
N THR A 292 6.18 -1.32 11.98
CA THR A 292 7.16 -0.25 11.76
C THR A 292 8.56 -0.81 11.65
N VAL A 293 8.99 -1.66 12.58
CA VAL A 293 10.33 -2.30 12.49
C VAL A 293 10.47 -3.07 11.17
N CYS A 294 9.45 -3.83 10.77
CA CYS A 294 9.46 -4.59 9.52
C CYS A 294 9.56 -3.69 8.27
N VAL A 295 8.76 -2.61 8.21
CA VAL A 295 8.75 -1.65 7.10
C VAL A 295 10.08 -0.89 7.04
N GLU A 296 10.58 -0.40 8.16
CA GLU A 296 11.84 0.37 8.23
C GLU A 296 13.05 -0.46 7.80
N ILE A 297 13.16 -1.71 8.29
CA ILE A 297 14.20 -2.64 7.85
C ILE A 297 14.06 -2.93 6.35
N PHE A 298 12.84 -3.15 5.87
CA PHE A 298 12.60 -3.44 4.46
C PHE A 298 13.01 -2.28 3.54
N ILE A 299 12.57 -1.05 3.83
CA ILE A 299 12.91 0.13 3.01
C ILE A 299 14.40 0.48 3.10
N LEU A 300 15.02 0.30 4.28
CA LEU A 300 16.44 0.54 4.48
C LEU A 300 17.31 -0.37 3.60
N GLY A 301 16.83 -1.58 3.26
CA GLY A 301 17.54 -2.47 2.33
C GLY A 301 17.83 -1.82 0.97
N PHE A 302 16.96 -0.92 0.49
CA PHE A 302 17.18 -0.22 -0.78
C PHE A 302 18.23 0.90 -0.71
N ALA A 303 18.71 1.27 0.48
CA ALA A 303 19.77 2.26 0.65
C ALA A 303 21.18 1.67 0.42
N PHE A 304 21.30 0.35 0.41
CA PHE A 304 22.56 -0.36 0.24
C PHE A 304 22.72 -0.82 -1.22
N ARG A 305 23.43 0.00 -2.01
CA ARG A 305 23.77 -0.29 -3.42
C ARG A 305 25.28 -0.28 -3.64
N GLU A 306 25.72 -1.07 -4.62
CA GLU A 306 27.09 -1.01 -5.12
C GLU A 306 27.21 0.12 -6.14
N PHE A 307 28.28 0.92 -6.04
CA PHE A 307 28.55 2.03 -6.95
C PHE A 307 29.66 1.62 -7.92
N SER A 308 29.51 1.93 -9.20
CA SER A 308 30.60 1.80 -10.16
C SER A 308 31.72 2.80 -9.87
N GLU A 309 32.95 2.46 -10.23
CA GLU A 309 34.11 3.35 -10.09
C GLU A 309 33.84 4.70 -10.75
N GLY A 310 33.93 5.79 -9.96
CA GLY A 310 33.73 7.17 -10.44
C GLY A 310 32.37 7.80 -10.13
N GLU A 311 31.39 7.06 -9.62
CA GLU A 311 30.11 7.66 -9.18
C GLU A 311 30.24 8.35 -7.80
N TYR A 312 29.87 9.64 -7.74
CA TYR A 312 29.85 10.39 -6.49
C TYR A 312 28.58 10.06 -5.68
N TYR A 313 28.70 9.13 -4.73
CA TYR A 313 27.59 8.75 -3.86
C TYR A 313 27.21 9.87 -2.88
N ARG A 314 25.93 10.27 -2.89
CA ARG A 314 25.34 11.18 -1.90
C ARG A 314 24.21 10.48 -1.12
N PRO A 315 24.49 9.97 0.09
CA PRO A 315 23.52 9.19 0.86
C PRO A 315 22.29 10.00 1.30
N ILE A 316 22.40 11.33 1.34
CA ILE A 316 21.31 12.22 1.73
C ILE A 316 20.12 12.20 0.76
N PHE A 317 20.35 11.94 -0.54
CA PHE A 317 19.26 11.81 -1.51
C PHE A 317 18.46 10.52 -1.30
N ASP A 318 19.14 9.43 -0.95
CA ASP A 318 18.48 8.17 -0.62
C ASP A 318 17.66 8.35 0.67
N LEU A 319 18.19 9.10 1.65
CA LEU A 319 17.43 9.47 2.85
C LEU A 319 16.17 10.26 2.51
N PHE A 320 16.18 11.16 1.51
CA PHE A 320 14.98 11.90 1.11
C PHE A 320 13.88 10.97 0.59
N GLY A 321 14.25 10.00 -0.25
CA GLY A 321 13.33 8.96 -0.73
C GLY A 321 12.74 8.16 0.43
N LEU A 322 13.60 7.74 1.38
CA LEU A 322 13.16 7.03 2.58
C LEU A 322 12.25 7.88 3.47
N ILE A 323 12.53 9.18 3.65
CA ILE A 323 11.68 10.10 4.42
C ILE A 323 10.28 10.19 3.81
N VAL A 324 10.16 10.27 2.48
CA VAL A 324 8.87 10.31 1.80
C VAL A 324 8.09 9.01 2.03
N LEU A 325 8.72 7.85 1.82
CA LEU A 325 8.10 6.55 2.08
C LEU A 325 7.69 6.40 3.55
N ASN A 326 8.54 6.86 4.45
CA ASN A 326 8.30 6.80 5.88
C ASN A 326 7.12 7.70 6.28
N SER A 327 7.05 8.93 5.74
CA SER A 327 5.92 9.82 5.94
C SER A 327 4.60 9.20 5.47
N LEU A 328 4.57 8.51 4.32
CA LEU A 328 3.39 7.79 3.85
C LEU A 328 2.97 6.67 4.83
N TRP A 329 3.93 5.88 5.32
CA TRP A 329 3.69 4.84 6.32
C TRP A 329 3.11 5.41 7.62
N PHE A 330 3.67 6.50 8.13
CA PHE A 330 3.19 7.13 9.36
C PHE A 330 1.80 7.77 9.21
N LEU A 331 1.44 8.28 8.03
CA LEU A 331 0.07 8.75 7.77
C LEU A 331 -0.94 7.59 7.85
N VAL A 332 -0.58 6.41 7.32
CA VAL A 332 -1.38 5.19 7.48
C VAL A 332 -1.49 4.79 8.95
N LEU A 333 -0.39 4.81 9.71
CA LEU A 333 -0.41 4.52 11.15
C LEU A 333 -1.27 5.51 11.95
N ILE A 334 -1.19 6.82 11.65
CA ILE A 334 -2.03 7.85 12.28
C ILE A 334 -3.51 7.51 12.04
N ALA A 335 -3.89 7.23 10.80
CA ALA A 335 -5.27 6.87 10.47
C ALA A 335 -5.73 5.57 11.14
N ALA A 336 -4.86 4.56 11.22
CA ALA A 336 -5.18 3.23 11.71
C ALA A 336 -5.20 3.11 13.25
N LEU A 337 -4.40 3.91 13.95
CA LEU A 337 -4.23 3.83 15.41
C LEU A 337 -5.07 4.84 16.19
N THR A 338 -5.47 5.96 15.58
CA THR A 338 -6.10 7.06 16.31
C THR A 338 -7.53 6.72 16.69
N PRO A 339 -7.85 6.54 17.99
CA PRO A 339 -9.19 6.15 18.42
C PRO A 339 -10.20 7.28 18.27
N HIS A 340 -11.46 6.91 18.07
CA HIS A 340 -12.59 7.85 18.03
C HIS A 340 -13.03 8.30 19.42
N ARG A 341 -13.85 9.36 19.46
CA ARG A 341 -14.36 10.00 20.69
C ARG A 341 -14.87 9.04 21.76
N GLN A 342 -15.73 8.08 21.43
CA GLN A 342 -16.33 7.17 22.43
C GLN A 342 -15.27 6.34 23.16
N THR A 343 -14.35 5.73 22.43
CA THR A 343 -13.24 4.94 22.98
C THR A 343 -12.35 5.77 23.91
N LEU A 344 -12.12 7.05 23.59
CA LEU A 344 -11.36 7.98 24.42
C LEU A 344 -12.10 8.40 25.69
N LEU A 345 -13.42 8.57 25.61
CA LEU A 345 -14.26 8.87 26.77
C LEU A 345 -14.25 7.70 27.75
N ASP A 346 -14.40 6.47 27.26
CA ASP A 346 -14.31 5.26 28.08
C ASP A 346 -12.95 5.17 28.79
N TRP A 347 -11.87 5.45 28.07
CA TRP A 347 -10.53 5.46 28.64
C TRP A 347 -10.34 6.57 29.69
N ALA A 348 -10.82 7.79 29.39
CA ALA A 348 -10.73 8.92 30.32
C ALA A 348 -11.49 8.62 31.63
N ARG A 349 -12.66 7.96 31.55
CA ARG A 349 -13.46 7.51 32.69
C ARG A 349 -12.70 6.49 33.54
N TYR A 350 -12.21 5.42 32.92
CA TYR A 350 -11.49 4.34 33.61
C TYR A 350 -10.22 4.83 34.32
N ARG A 351 -9.56 5.85 33.77
CA ARG A 351 -8.37 6.44 34.39
C ARG A 351 -8.70 7.24 35.65
N GLN A 352 -9.85 7.93 35.68
CA GLN A 352 -10.27 8.73 36.83
C GLN A 352 -10.65 7.86 38.02
N THR A 353 -11.40 6.78 37.81
CA THR A 353 -11.73 5.82 38.89
C THR A 353 -10.46 5.22 39.48
N ARG A 354 -9.48 4.85 38.65
CA ARG A 354 -8.22 4.25 39.10
C ARG A 354 -7.27 5.22 39.80
N ALA A 355 -7.38 6.52 39.53
CA ALA A 355 -6.57 7.56 40.17
C ALA A 355 -7.01 7.84 41.62
N SER A 356 -8.26 7.50 41.97
CA SER A 356 -8.80 7.63 43.33
C SER A 356 -8.15 6.64 44.32
N ASP A 357 -7.76 5.45 43.87
CA ASP A 357 -7.46 4.32 44.76
C ASP A 357 -5.98 4.04 45.10
N ARG A 358 -4.97 4.65 44.44
CA ARG A 358 -3.55 4.30 44.75
C ARG A 358 -2.53 5.34 44.30
N LYS A 359 -1.99 6.13 45.23
CA LYS A 359 -1.13 7.30 44.93
C LYS A 359 0.34 7.06 44.54
N LEU A 360 0.93 5.86 44.65
CA LEU A 360 2.41 5.71 44.49
C LEU A 360 2.93 4.75 43.39
N LYS A 361 2.09 3.88 42.80
CA LYS A 361 2.50 2.99 41.68
C LYS A 361 2.21 3.57 40.27
N LEU A 362 1.92 4.87 40.20
CA LEU A 362 1.24 5.52 39.08
C LEU A 362 2.10 5.73 37.83
N THR A 363 3.44 5.88 37.91
CA THR A 363 4.24 6.32 36.76
C THR A 363 4.51 5.21 35.74
N LYS A 364 5.05 4.05 36.16
CA LYS A 364 5.30 2.91 35.26
C LYS A 364 4.00 2.32 34.71
N ALA A 365 2.97 2.17 35.56
CA ALA A 365 1.68 1.64 35.14
C ALA A 365 0.95 2.60 34.18
N ALA A 366 1.02 3.92 34.40
CA ALA A 366 0.44 4.89 33.48
C ALA A 366 1.21 4.95 32.16
N LEU A 367 2.54 4.96 32.17
CA LEU A 367 3.33 4.95 30.94
C LEU A 367 3.02 3.69 30.11
N ARG A 368 2.92 2.53 30.78
CA ARG A 368 2.52 1.26 30.15
C ARG A 368 1.11 1.34 29.55
N ASP A 369 0.15 1.98 30.23
CA ASP A 369 -1.21 2.16 29.72
C ASP A 369 -1.26 3.11 28.52
N TRP A 370 -0.46 4.16 28.49
CA TRP A 370 -0.37 5.07 27.33
C TRP A 370 0.27 4.40 26.11
N ILE A 371 1.31 3.61 26.31
CA ILE A 371 2.08 2.99 25.22
C ILE A 371 1.43 1.69 24.73
N LEU A 372 0.80 0.90 25.61
CA LEU A 372 0.25 -0.42 25.28
C LEU A 372 -1.27 -0.50 25.39
N GLY A 373 -1.93 0.43 26.11
CA GLY A 373 -3.37 0.39 26.32
C GLY A 373 -4.13 0.71 25.04
N GLU A 374 -4.98 -0.21 24.60
CA GLU A 374 -5.70 -0.16 23.32
C GLU A 374 -6.67 1.02 23.17
N LYS A 375 -7.14 1.59 24.29
CA LYS A 375 -8.10 2.71 24.30
C LYS A 375 -7.46 4.08 24.55
N SER A 376 -6.16 4.13 24.83
CA SER A 376 -5.47 5.38 25.14
C SER A 376 -5.15 6.19 23.87
N PRO A 377 -4.94 7.52 23.99
CA PRO A 377 -4.61 8.37 22.85
C PRO A 377 -3.44 7.84 22.02
N ALA A 378 -3.48 8.05 20.71
CA ALA A 378 -2.49 7.47 19.79
C ALA A 378 -1.14 8.21 19.78
N ILE A 379 -1.06 9.44 20.30
CA ILE A 379 0.14 10.29 20.22
C ILE A 379 1.38 9.58 20.80
N ALA A 380 1.27 8.98 21.99
CA ALA A 380 2.41 8.28 22.61
C ALA A 380 2.86 7.04 21.81
N THR A 381 1.91 6.33 21.20
CA THR A 381 2.19 5.17 20.34
C THR A 381 2.87 5.59 19.05
N ILE A 382 2.42 6.68 18.43
CA ILE A 382 3.03 7.21 17.20
C ILE A 382 4.44 7.73 17.50
N ALA A 383 4.63 8.41 18.64
CA ALA A 383 5.95 8.82 19.09
C ALA A 383 6.91 7.65 19.26
N LEU A 384 6.46 6.54 19.85
CA LEU A 384 7.33 5.36 19.99
C LEU A 384 7.64 4.71 18.63
N ASN A 385 6.69 4.63 17.70
CA ASN A 385 6.97 4.15 16.35
C ASN A 385 7.99 5.05 15.63
N LEU A 386 7.87 6.38 15.73
CA LEU A 386 8.83 7.33 15.16
C LEU A 386 10.23 7.19 15.78
N LEU A 387 10.30 6.97 17.09
CA LEU A 387 11.57 6.68 17.76
C LEU A 387 12.20 5.38 17.26
N LEU A 388 11.40 4.33 17.02
CA LEU A 388 11.89 3.08 16.43
C LEU A 388 12.44 3.31 15.01
N ALA A 389 11.73 4.09 14.18
CA ALA A 389 12.19 4.45 12.84
C ALA A 389 13.54 5.20 12.87
N ILE A 390 13.64 6.23 13.72
CA ILE A 390 14.90 6.98 13.91
C ILE A 390 16.01 6.04 14.40
N ALA A 391 15.72 5.15 15.35
CA ALA A 391 16.70 4.22 15.88
C ALA A 391 17.23 3.22 14.83
N ILE A 392 16.40 2.81 13.87
CA ILE A 392 16.78 1.90 12.78
C ILE A 392 17.62 2.62 11.71
N LEU A 393 17.26 3.86 11.37
CA LEU A 393 17.97 4.63 10.33
C LEU A 393 19.28 5.27 10.83
N THR A 394 19.42 5.51 12.14
CA THR A 394 20.59 6.16 12.72
C THR A 394 21.91 5.41 12.47
N PRO A 395 22.01 4.08 12.69
CA PRO A 395 23.23 3.34 12.38
C PRO A 395 23.70 3.48 10.94
N TRP A 396 22.77 3.49 9.97
CA TRP A 396 23.11 3.72 8.57
C TRP A 396 23.64 5.13 8.33
N MET A 397 23.06 6.17 8.95
CA MET A 397 23.60 7.53 8.84
C MET A 397 25.04 7.63 9.37
N MET A 398 25.38 6.89 10.42
CA MET A 398 26.73 6.92 10.98
C MET A 398 27.81 6.39 10.02
N THR A 399 27.45 5.67 8.94
CA THR A 399 28.40 5.17 7.94
C THR A 399 28.78 6.20 6.87
N TRP A 400 28.14 7.38 6.82
CA TRP A 400 28.28 8.35 5.72
C TRP A 400 29.63 9.08 5.63
N GLY A 401 30.54 8.91 6.59
CA GLY A 401 31.90 9.47 6.56
C GLY A 401 32.02 11.00 6.70
N GLN A 402 30.94 11.77 6.50
CA GLN A 402 30.92 13.23 6.63
C GLN A 402 30.05 13.70 7.82
N PRO A 403 30.66 14.26 8.89
CA PRO A 403 29.92 14.68 10.09
C PRO A 403 28.83 15.74 9.84
N THR A 404 29.02 16.61 8.85
CA THR A 404 28.04 17.63 8.46
C THR A 404 26.78 17.00 7.88
N GLN A 405 26.93 16.06 6.94
CA GLN A 405 25.81 15.33 6.33
C GLN A 405 25.10 14.44 7.35
N GLN A 406 25.85 13.81 8.27
CA GLN A 406 25.28 13.02 9.37
C GLN A 406 24.35 13.87 10.25
N LEU A 407 24.79 15.08 10.62
CA LEU A 407 23.99 16.00 11.42
C LEU A 407 22.75 16.49 10.65
N GLN A 408 22.89 16.82 9.37
CA GLN A 408 21.78 17.24 8.51
C GLN A 408 20.76 16.12 8.32
N GLY A 409 21.21 14.88 8.11
CA GLY A 409 20.37 13.69 8.02
C GLY A 409 19.56 13.49 9.30
N LEU A 410 20.23 13.48 10.45
CA LEU A 410 19.54 13.34 11.74
C LEU A 410 18.55 14.49 12.01
N ALA A 411 18.94 15.73 11.70
CA ALA A 411 18.05 16.88 11.84
C ALA A 411 16.81 16.78 10.94
N SER A 412 16.97 16.30 9.70
CA SER A 412 15.85 16.10 8.78
C SER A 412 14.87 15.03 9.27
N LEU A 413 15.36 13.92 9.84
CA LEU A 413 14.52 12.89 10.46
C LEU A 413 13.78 13.42 11.68
N LEU A 414 14.47 14.17 12.55
CA LEU A 414 13.85 14.76 13.73
C LEU A 414 12.76 15.75 13.36
N LEU A 415 13.02 16.66 12.42
CA LEU A 415 12.03 17.63 11.93
C LEU A 415 10.82 16.93 11.28
N ASN A 416 11.05 15.89 10.48
CA ASN A 416 9.96 15.12 9.88
C ASN A 416 9.14 14.38 10.95
N ALA A 417 9.81 13.76 11.93
CA ALA A 417 9.14 13.05 13.02
C ALA A 417 8.31 13.98 13.91
N THR A 418 8.83 15.16 14.26
CA THR A 418 8.08 16.16 15.03
C THR A 418 6.89 16.70 14.23
N PHE A 419 7.03 16.90 12.92
CA PHE A 419 5.92 17.28 12.05
C PHE A 419 4.82 16.20 11.98
N LEU A 420 5.19 14.93 11.85
CA LEU A 420 4.24 13.81 11.87
C LEU A 420 3.54 13.68 13.24
N LEU A 421 4.22 13.98 14.35
CA LEU A 421 3.61 14.05 15.68
C LEU A 421 2.60 15.20 15.80
N ILE A 422 2.88 16.35 15.20
CA ILE A 422 1.92 17.46 15.11
C ILE A 422 0.69 16.99 14.34
N CYS A 423 0.87 16.34 13.18
CA CYS A 423 -0.23 15.77 12.40
C CYS A 423 -1.05 14.76 13.22
N ALA A 424 -0.39 13.88 13.98
CA ALA A 424 -1.04 12.93 14.88
C ALA A 424 -1.86 13.62 15.98
N ALA A 425 -1.31 14.68 16.60
CA ALA A 425 -2.00 15.42 17.65
C ALA A 425 -3.23 16.16 17.10
N ILE A 426 -3.13 16.75 15.92
CA ILE A 426 -4.25 17.40 15.22
C ILE A 426 -5.31 16.35 14.85
N ALA A 427 -4.91 15.22 14.26
CA ALA A 427 -5.81 14.10 13.95
C ALA A 427 -6.60 13.66 15.18
N GLN A 428 -5.90 13.47 16.30
CA GLN A 428 -6.48 13.03 17.57
C GLN A 428 -7.50 14.04 18.11
N LEU A 429 -7.21 15.34 18.04
CA LEU A 429 -8.13 16.41 18.45
C LEU A 429 -9.39 16.45 17.56
N ILE A 430 -9.23 16.30 16.25
CA ILE A 430 -10.37 16.30 15.31
C ILE A 430 -11.24 15.06 15.53
N LEU A 431 -10.66 13.88 15.71
CA LEU A 431 -11.41 12.64 15.97
C LEU A 431 -12.08 12.62 17.35
N PHE A 432 -11.60 13.43 18.30
CA PHE A 432 -12.26 13.65 19.58
C PHE A 432 -13.45 14.61 19.50
N SER A 433 -13.56 15.41 18.43
CA SER A 433 -14.69 16.34 18.24
C SER A 433 -16.04 15.61 18.14
N PRO A 434 -17.15 16.27 18.51
CA PRO A 434 -18.49 15.66 18.48
C PRO A 434 -19.07 15.48 17.05
N SER A 435 -18.35 15.85 16.00
CA SER A 435 -18.85 15.81 14.62
C SER A 435 -19.03 14.38 14.10
N LYS A 436 -20.14 14.14 13.37
CA LYS A 436 -20.41 12.88 12.66
C LYS A 436 -19.45 12.64 11.48
N LYS A 437 -18.93 13.71 10.86
CA LYS A 437 -18.02 13.66 9.70
C LYS A 437 -16.54 13.87 10.06
N ARG A 438 -16.18 13.64 11.32
CA ARG A 438 -14.83 13.86 11.87
C ARG A 438 -13.69 13.20 11.08
N SER A 439 -13.90 12.02 10.49
CA SER A 439 -12.88 11.32 9.69
C SER A 439 -12.56 12.08 8.40
N VAL A 440 -13.59 12.59 7.72
CA VAL A 440 -13.45 13.42 6.52
C VAL A 440 -12.75 14.74 6.85
N PHE A 441 -13.12 15.38 7.97
CA PHE A 441 -12.44 16.59 8.42
C PHE A 441 -10.98 16.35 8.79
N ALA A 442 -10.67 15.23 9.46
CA ALA A 442 -9.30 14.87 9.78
C ALA A 442 -8.47 14.68 8.50
N LEU A 443 -8.99 13.93 7.52
CA LEU A 443 -8.33 13.73 6.23
C LEU A 443 -8.10 15.06 5.49
N ALA A 444 -9.13 15.91 5.38
CA ALA A 444 -9.04 17.18 4.67
C ALA A 444 -8.05 18.16 5.33
N ILE A 445 -8.09 18.27 6.67
CA ILE A 445 -7.21 19.19 7.40
C ILE A 445 -5.76 18.70 7.37
N ILE A 446 -5.51 17.41 7.61
CA ILE A 446 -4.15 16.85 7.56
C ILE A 446 -3.60 16.93 6.13
N GLY A 447 -4.39 16.56 5.14
CA GLY A 447 -4.01 16.69 3.73
C GLY A 447 -3.70 18.13 3.35
N GLY A 448 -4.51 19.09 3.81
CA GLY A 448 -4.26 20.52 3.62
C GLY A 448 -2.97 21.00 4.30
N ILE A 449 -2.71 20.59 5.54
CA ILE A 449 -1.48 20.94 6.28
C ILE A 449 -0.22 20.40 5.59
N ILE A 450 -0.31 19.25 4.93
CA ILE A 450 0.83 18.65 4.22
C ILE A 450 1.00 19.30 2.85
N ALA A 451 -0.07 19.42 2.06
CA ALA A 451 0.02 19.81 0.66
C ALA A 451 0.02 21.34 0.42
N LEU A 452 -0.73 22.13 1.21
CA LEU A 452 -0.85 23.57 0.94
C LEU A 452 0.45 24.34 1.19
N PRO A 453 1.21 24.12 2.29
CA PRO A 453 2.44 24.87 2.52
C PRO A 453 3.44 24.82 1.36
N PRO A 454 3.82 23.64 0.81
CA PRO A 454 4.77 23.61 -0.31
C PRO A 454 4.18 24.26 -1.57
N ILE A 455 2.87 24.11 -1.85
CA ILE A 455 2.22 24.76 -3.01
C ILE A 455 2.28 26.28 -2.90
N ILE A 456 1.95 26.83 -1.72
CA ILE A 456 1.96 28.28 -1.48
C ILE A 456 3.39 28.81 -1.56
N MET A 457 4.37 28.12 -0.95
CA MET A 457 5.78 28.54 -1.00
C MET A 457 6.30 28.57 -2.44
N LEU A 458 6.04 27.51 -3.22
CA LEU A 458 6.43 27.46 -4.63
C LEU A 458 5.73 28.54 -5.45
N ALA A 459 4.45 28.82 -5.21
CA ALA A 459 3.70 29.87 -5.91
C ALA A 459 4.21 31.28 -5.59
N VAL A 460 4.64 31.54 -4.35
CA VAL A 460 5.23 32.81 -3.91
C VAL A 460 6.72 32.92 -4.32
N GLY A 461 7.30 31.86 -4.88
CA GLY A 461 8.70 31.83 -5.31
C GLY A 461 9.71 31.55 -4.19
N VAL A 462 9.25 31.11 -3.02
CA VAL A 462 10.11 30.67 -1.90
C VAL A 462 10.60 29.26 -2.19
N ARG A 463 11.79 29.15 -2.78
CA ARG A 463 12.34 27.85 -3.19
C ARG A 463 13.15 27.17 -2.07
N PRO A 464 13.21 25.83 -2.03
CA PRO A 464 13.95 25.09 -0.99
C PRO A 464 15.45 25.39 -0.98
N ASP A 465 16.05 25.72 -2.12
CA ASP A 465 17.47 26.04 -2.30
C ASP A 465 17.86 27.41 -1.71
N GLN A 466 16.89 28.26 -1.42
CA GLN A 466 17.12 29.62 -0.88
C GLN A 466 17.15 29.66 0.65
N GLY A 467 17.09 28.52 1.35
CA GLY A 467 17.37 28.46 2.79
C GLY A 467 16.31 29.05 3.72
N SER A 468 15.02 28.94 3.39
CA SER A 468 13.96 29.63 4.14
C SER A 468 13.42 28.85 5.36
N LEU A 469 13.16 29.54 6.47
CA LEU A 469 12.53 29.00 7.69
C LEU A 469 11.17 28.31 7.47
N PRO A 470 10.26 28.78 6.58
CA PRO A 470 8.96 28.13 6.36
C PRO A 470 9.05 26.65 5.98
N TRP A 471 10.04 26.25 5.18
CA TRP A 471 10.26 24.83 4.83
C TRP A 471 10.55 23.97 6.07
N MET A 472 11.26 24.51 7.07
CA MET A 472 11.59 23.82 8.32
C MET A 472 10.36 23.55 9.21
N LEU A 473 9.27 24.30 9.05
CA LEU A 473 8.02 24.09 9.78
C LEU A 473 7.06 23.13 9.04
N SER A 474 7.41 22.73 7.82
CA SER A 474 6.62 21.82 6.98
C SER A 474 7.13 20.38 7.04
N GLY A 475 6.34 19.44 6.51
CA GLY A 475 6.79 18.05 6.29
C GLY A 475 7.88 17.87 5.22
N PHE A 476 8.26 18.97 4.54
CA PHE A 476 9.29 18.99 3.49
C PHE A 476 10.59 19.64 3.96
N ALA A 477 10.82 19.68 5.28
CA ALA A 477 12.05 20.19 5.89
C ALA A 477 13.34 19.60 5.28
N PHE A 478 13.30 18.33 4.85
CA PHE A 478 14.43 17.67 4.20
C PHE A 478 14.89 18.39 2.92
N ALA A 479 13.97 19.00 2.17
CA ALA A 479 14.26 19.61 0.87
C ALA A 479 15.13 20.89 0.97
N SER A 480 15.13 21.56 2.12
CA SER A 480 15.93 22.77 2.33
C SER A 480 17.10 22.58 3.30
N ILE A 481 17.27 21.39 3.91
CA ILE A 481 18.20 21.18 5.03
C ILE A 481 19.66 21.49 4.69
N GLU A 482 20.06 21.34 3.42
CA GLU A 482 21.42 21.60 2.95
C GLU A 482 21.73 23.09 2.79
N SER A 483 20.71 23.91 2.51
CA SER A 483 20.85 25.35 2.24
C SER A 483 20.69 26.22 3.49
N VAL A 484 20.23 25.63 4.60
CA VAL A 484 19.78 26.33 5.80
C VAL A 484 20.86 26.34 6.89
N SER A 485 20.99 27.46 7.62
CA SER A 485 21.91 27.56 8.75
C SER A 485 21.51 26.65 9.92
N LYS A 486 22.49 26.20 10.72
CA LYS A 486 22.23 25.40 11.95
C LYS A 486 21.24 26.11 12.91
N MET A 487 21.31 27.44 12.99
CA MET A 487 20.41 28.24 13.84
C MET A 487 18.95 28.14 13.36
N THR A 488 18.73 28.20 12.05
CA THR A 488 17.39 28.10 11.45
C THR A 488 16.81 26.70 11.62
N ILE A 489 17.64 25.64 11.56
CA ILE A 489 17.23 24.26 11.88
C ILE A 489 16.75 24.18 13.34
N LEU A 490 17.51 24.71 14.29
CA LEU A 490 17.15 24.74 15.71
C LEU A 490 15.86 25.53 15.94
N LEU A 491 15.69 26.68 15.28
CA LEU A 491 14.49 27.49 15.38
C LEU A 491 13.26 26.77 14.82
N GLY A 492 13.42 26.05 13.69
CA GLY A 492 12.37 25.19 13.12
C GLY A 492 11.94 24.10 14.09
N LEU A 493 12.90 23.37 14.67
CA LEU A 493 12.63 22.32 15.65
C LEU A 493 11.94 22.89 16.91
N PHE A 494 12.43 24.02 17.43
CA PHE A 494 11.83 24.70 18.56
C PHE A 494 10.38 25.11 18.27
N GLY A 495 10.13 25.72 17.11
CA GLY A 495 8.79 26.08 16.66
C GLY A 495 7.83 24.89 16.61
N GLN A 496 8.27 23.76 16.02
CA GLN A 496 7.49 22.54 15.99
C GLN A 496 7.21 21.98 17.40
N MET A 497 8.20 22.00 18.30
CA MET A 497 8.03 21.53 19.68
C MET A 497 7.06 22.40 20.49
N VAL A 498 7.07 23.72 20.31
CA VAL A 498 6.09 24.63 20.93
C VAL A 498 4.67 24.28 20.46
N ILE A 499 4.47 24.10 19.15
CA ILE A 499 3.18 23.70 18.57
C ILE A 499 2.72 22.36 19.14
N LEU A 500 3.59 21.35 19.15
CA LEU A 500 3.27 20.02 19.66
C LEU A 500 2.88 20.05 21.15
N THR A 501 3.62 20.82 21.96
CA THR A 501 3.35 20.99 23.38
C THR A 501 1.99 21.66 23.61
N GLY A 502 1.67 22.71 22.85
CA GLY A 502 0.37 23.37 22.90
C GLY A 502 -0.79 22.44 22.54
N LEU A 503 -0.66 21.66 21.47
CA LEU A 503 -1.69 20.71 21.01
C LEU A 503 -1.91 19.57 22.01
N THR A 504 -0.84 19.00 22.55
CA THR A 504 -0.92 17.91 23.53
C THR A 504 -1.47 18.38 24.88
N ALA A 505 -1.12 19.60 25.32
CA ALA A 505 -1.72 20.24 26.49
C ALA A 505 -3.24 20.45 26.29
N ARG A 506 -3.66 20.97 25.14
CA ARG A 506 -5.07 21.14 24.79
C ARG A 506 -5.84 19.82 24.79
N LEU A 507 -5.28 18.77 24.18
CA LEU A 507 -5.90 17.44 24.18
C LEU A 507 -6.07 16.90 25.60
N THR A 508 -5.02 16.99 26.42
CA THR A 508 -5.03 16.51 27.80
C THR A 508 -6.08 17.24 28.63
N HIS A 509 -6.18 18.56 28.48
CA HIS A 509 -7.20 19.36 29.14
C HIS A 509 -8.62 18.94 28.73
N GLN A 510 -8.87 18.74 27.43
CA GLN A 510 -10.17 18.29 26.93
C GLN A 510 -10.57 16.90 27.43
N LEU A 511 -9.63 15.94 27.44
CA LEU A 511 -9.87 14.59 27.94
C LEU A 511 -10.23 14.59 29.44
N ARG A 512 -9.51 15.36 30.25
CA ARG A 512 -9.80 15.48 31.69
C ARG A 512 -11.19 16.08 31.96
N ARG A 513 -11.55 17.14 31.23
CA ARG A 513 -12.86 17.81 31.37
C ARG A 513 -14.00 16.88 30.96
N ALA A 514 -13.84 16.16 29.86
CA ALA A 514 -14.88 15.27 29.35
C ALA A 514 -15.14 14.07 30.27
N GLY A 515 -14.08 13.44 30.82
CA GLY A 515 -14.23 12.37 31.80
C GLY A 515 -14.96 12.82 33.08
N ALA A 516 -14.64 14.02 33.58
CA ALA A 516 -15.25 14.55 34.80
C ALA A 516 -16.73 14.91 34.63
N SER A 517 -17.13 15.41 33.45
CA SER A 517 -18.51 15.80 33.18
C SER A 517 -19.46 14.61 33.19
N GLU A 518 -19.09 13.49 32.56
CA GLU A 518 -19.95 12.30 32.53
C GLU A 518 -19.96 11.53 33.85
N MET A 519 -18.86 11.53 34.60
CA MET A 519 -18.85 10.92 35.94
C MET A 519 -19.88 11.60 36.84
N LYS A 520 -19.94 12.94 36.78
CA LYS A 520 -20.90 13.73 37.54
C LYS A 520 -22.35 13.44 37.13
N THR A 521 -22.62 13.26 35.84
CA THR A 521 -23.98 12.93 35.37
C THR A 521 -24.40 11.54 35.84
N LEU A 522 -23.51 10.53 35.77
CA LEU A 522 -23.81 9.18 36.25
C LEU A 522 -24.01 9.11 37.78
N MET A 523 -23.21 9.85 38.55
CA MET A 523 -23.37 9.95 40.00
C MET A 523 -24.66 10.67 40.40
N ALA A 524 -25.12 11.63 39.59
CA ALA A 524 -26.42 12.28 39.79
C ALA A 524 -27.60 11.36 39.44
N GLU A 525 -27.45 10.44 38.47
CA GLU A 525 -28.48 9.49 38.08
C GLU A 525 -28.60 8.28 39.03
N ASN A 526 -27.52 7.85 39.70
CA ASN A 526 -27.53 6.67 40.60
C ASN A 526 -26.82 6.97 41.94
N PRO A 527 -27.51 7.60 42.91
CA PRO A 527 -26.92 7.98 44.20
C PRO A 527 -26.66 6.82 45.18
N HIS A 528 -27.08 5.58 44.87
CA HIS A 528 -27.02 4.44 45.81
C HIS A 528 -25.80 3.52 45.65
N ILE A 529 -24.80 3.87 44.84
CA ILE A 529 -23.53 3.12 44.76
C ILE A 529 -22.48 3.88 45.56
N THR A 530 -22.54 3.76 46.88
CA THR A 530 -21.48 4.15 47.81
C THR A 530 -21.21 3.04 48.79
#